data_AF-A0A7X1WMC4-F1
#
_entry.id   AF-A0A7X1WMC4-F1
#
_cell.length_a   1.000
_cell.length_b   1.000
_cell.length_c   1.000
_cell.angle_alpha   90.00
_cell.angle_beta   90.00
_cell.angle_gamma   90.00
#
_symmetry.space_group_name_H-M   'P 1'
#
loop_
_entity.id
_entity.type
_entity.pdbx_description
1 polymer ?
#
loop_
_entity_poly.entity_id
_entity_poly.type
_entity_poly.pdbx_seq_one_letter_code
_entity_poly.pdbx_strand_id
1 'polypeptide(L)'
;MANQKGSRYILGHLSYSDITTTLQEGQKAVLVLNPDEPRARHEVSKNVKASFLKAGRYCVLESQKILVEAEAGVWKESHFLYVTAYSKRPGEV
;
A
#
# COMPACT_ATOMS: atom_id res chain seq x y z
N MET A 1 25.17 -8.18 -5.00
CA MET A 1 24.45 -9.07 -4.06
C MET A 1 23.14 -8.40 -3.71
N ALA A 2 22.01 -8.94 -4.19
CA ALA A 2 20.68 -8.42 -3.90
C ALA A 2 20.37 -8.65 -2.42
N ASN A 3 19.90 -7.61 -1.74
CA ASN A 3 19.57 -7.64 -0.33
C ASN A 3 18.37 -8.58 -0.12
N GLN A 4 18.63 -9.85 0.24
CA GLN A 4 17.63 -10.88 0.57
C GLN A 4 16.97 -10.65 1.95
N LYS A 5 16.81 -9.40 2.37
CA LYS A 5 15.98 -9.08 3.54
C LYS A 5 14.56 -8.86 3.07
N GLY A 6 13.72 -9.85 3.35
CA GLY A 6 12.26 -9.84 3.38
C GLY A 6 11.59 -8.78 2.51
N SER A 7 10.97 -9.22 1.42
CA SER A 7 10.02 -8.39 0.67
C SER A 7 9.11 -7.66 1.66
N ARG A 8 9.04 -6.32 1.57
CA ARG A 8 8.20 -5.47 2.46
C ARG A 8 6.69 -5.69 2.25
N TYR A 9 6.33 -6.70 1.47
CA TYR A 9 4.98 -6.97 0.97
C TYR A 9 4.68 -8.45 1.19
N ILE A 10 3.56 -8.75 1.84
CA ILE A 10 3.06 -10.13 1.97
C ILE A 10 2.35 -10.57 0.68
N LEU A 11 1.79 -9.63 -0.08
CA LEU A 11 1.25 -9.84 -1.43
C LEU A 11 1.54 -8.60 -2.29
N GLY A 12 2.49 -8.70 -3.23
CA GLY A 12 2.69 -7.71 -4.28
C GLY A 12 4.15 -7.45 -4.62
N HIS A 13 4.64 -8.07 -5.68
CA HIS A 13 5.84 -7.64 -6.41
C HIS A 13 5.62 -6.33 -7.20
N LEU A 14 4.49 -5.64 -6.99
CA LEU A 14 4.14 -4.44 -7.72
C LEU A 14 4.88 -3.24 -7.11
N SER A 15 5.67 -2.57 -7.94
CA SER A 15 6.28 -1.31 -7.58
C SER A 15 5.20 -0.24 -7.36
N TYR A 16 5.50 0.80 -6.58
CA TYR A 16 4.56 1.92 -6.44
C TYR A 16 4.20 2.55 -7.79
N SER A 17 5.14 2.56 -8.74
CA SER A 17 4.87 2.99 -10.12
C SER A 17 3.85 2.09 -10.81
N ASP A 18 3.94 0.77 -10.67
CA ASP A 18 3.00 -0.16 -11.32
C ASP A 18 1.57 0.09 -10.83
N ILE A 19 1.39 0.30 -9.52
CA ILE A 19 0.08 0.63 -8.94
C ILE A 19 -0.43 1.95 -9.53
N THR A 20 0.43 2.96 -9.66
CA THR A 20 0.01 4.27 -10.20
C THR A 20 -0.38 4.23 -11.67
N THR A 21 0.21 3.34 -12.47
CA THR A 21 -0.11 3.21 -13.90
C THR A 21 -1.27 2.26 -14.17
N THR A 22 -1.41 1.19 -13.38
CA THR A 22 -2.41 0.15 -13.64
C THR A 22 -3.76 0.45 -13.01
N LEU A 23 -3.79 1.12 -11.85
CA LEU A 23 -5.03 1.38 -11.13
C LEU A 23 -5.85 2.47 -11.84
N GLN A 24 -7.01 2.11 -12.39
CA GLN A 24 -7.89 3.06 -13.07
C GLN A 24 -8.65 3.93 -12.06
N GLU A 25 -9.20 5.04 -12.53
CA GLU A 25 -10.01 5.93 -11.68
C GLU A 25 -11.19 5.19 -11.06
N GLY A 26 -11.41 5.40 -9.77
CA GLY A 26 -12.45 4.73 -8.99
C GLY A 26 -12.14 3.28 -8.61
N GLN A 27 -11.08 2.66 -9.15
CA GLN A 27 -10.65 1.33 -8.73
C GLN A 27 -9.91 1.38 -7.38
N LYS A 28 -10.07 0.29 -6.62
CA LYS A 28 -9.49 0.10 -5.29
C LYS A 28 -8.45 -1.03 -5.32
N ALA A 29 -7.23 -0.73 -4.91
CA ALA A 29 -6.19 -1.73 -4.65
C ALA A 29 -6.06 -1.97 -3.14
N VAL A 30 -5.64 -3.17 -2.76
CA VAL A 30 -5.37 -3.53 -1.36
C VAL A 30 -3.90 -3.89 -1.22
N LEU A 31 -3.20 -3.23 -0.30
CA LEU A 31 -1.84 -3.54 0.09
C LEU A 31 -1.86 -4.17 1.48
N VAL A 32 -1.34 -5.39 1.60
CA VAL A 32 -1.18 -6.07 2.88
C VAL A 32 0.21 -5.79 3.41
N LEU A 33 0.29 -5.13 4.57
CA LEU A 33 1.56 -4.74 5.15
C LEU A 33 2.19 -5.90 5.94
N ASN A 34 3.52 -5.89 6.04
CA ASN A 34 4.22 -6.84 6.88
C ASN A 34 4.02 -6.46 8.37
N PRO A 35 3.44 -7.34 9.23
CA PRO A 35 3.31 -7.08 10.66
C PRO A 35 4.67 -6.88 11.38
N ASP A 36 5.76 -7.41 10.83
CA ASP A 36 7.11 -7.26 11.41
C ASP A 36 7.73 -5.89 11.15
N GLU A 37 7.06 -5.02 10.39
CA GLU A 37 7.53 -3.69 10.03
C GLU A 37 6.59 -2.62 10.62
N PRO A 38 6.79 -2.18 11.88
CA PRO A 38 5.87 -1.26 12.57
C PRO A 38 5.67 0.08 11.83
N ARG A 39 6.64 0.48 11.02
CA ARG A 39 6.62 1.74 10.24
C ARG A 39 6.04 1.57 8.84
N ALA A 40 5.74 0.35 8.39
CA ALA A 40 5.27 0.07 7.04
C ALA A 40 4.05 0.91 6.68
N ARG A 41 3.08 1.06 7.58
CA ARG A 41 1.87 1.86 7.32
C ARG A 41 2.20 3.29 6.93
N HIS A 42 3.07 3.94 7.69
CA HIS A 42 3.45 5.32 7.46
C HIS A 42 4.29 5.47 6.19
N GLU A 43 5.32 4.64 6.02
CA GLU A 43 6.23 4.71 4.89
C GLU A 43 5.55 4.39 3.56
N VAL A 44 4.77 3.31 3.51
CA VAL A 44 4.01 2.90 2.32
C VAL A 44 3.00 3.98 1.95
N SER A 45 2.26 4.52 2.92
CA SER A 45 1.28 5.59 2.65
C SER A 45 1.92 6.82 2.04
N LYS A 46 3.09 7.24 2.56
CA LYS A 46 3.84 8.38 2.03
C LYS A 46 4.31 8.12 0.60
N ASN A 47 4.89 6.94 0.35
CA ASN A 47 5.48 6.61 -0.94
C ASN A 47 4.41 6.41 -2.03
N VAL A 48 3.28 5.79 -1.71
CA VAL A 48 2.15 5.63 -2.64
C VAL A 48 1.63 7.01 -3.04
N LYS A 49 1.32 7.89 -2.07
CA LYS A 49 0.86 9.26 -2.35
C LYS A 49 1.85 10.03 -3.22
N ALA A 50 3.14 9.98 -2.90
CA ALA A 50 4.18 10.64 -3.68
C ALA A 50 4.25 10.10 -5.12
N SER A 51 4.06 8.79 -5.31
CA SER A 51 4.08 8.16 -6.64
C SER A 51 2.89 8.59 -7.49
N PHE A 52 1.67 8.64 -6.91
CA PHE A 52 0.49 9.16 -7.60
C PHE A 52 0.68 10.62 -8.02
N LEU A 53 1.15 11.48 -7.09
CA LEU A 53 1.43 12.89 -7.38
C LEU A 53 2.48 13.05 -8.50
N LYS A 54 3.54 12.24 -8.49
CA LYS A 54 4.56 12.25 -9.54
C LYS A 54 3.99 11.87 -10.92
N ALA A 55 2.96 11.01 -10.95
CA ALA A 55 2.25 10.64 -12.16
C ALA A 55 1.16 11.66 -12.57
N GLY A 56 1.04 12.80 -11.87
CA GLY A 56 -0.02 13.79 -12.12
C GLY A 56 -1.42 13.31 -11.72
N ARG A 57 -1.49 12.29 -10.85
CA ARG A 57 -2.73 11.67 -10.37
C ARG A 57 -2.86 11.85 -8.86
N TYR A 58 -4.03 11.50 -8.34
CA TYR A 58 -4.31 11.56 -6.91
C TYR A 58 -4.75 10.19 -6.40
N CYS A 59 -4.56 9.95 -5.10
CA CYS A 59 -5.10 8.78 -4.45
C CYS A 59 -5.63 9.11 -3.05
N VAL A 60 -6.68 8.41 -2.65
CA VAL A 60 -7.14 8.35 -1.25
C VAL A 60 -6.63 7.05 -0.64
N LEU A 61 -6.15 7.14 0.59
CA LEU A 61 -5.69 5.99 1.36
C LEU A 61 -6.59 5.77 2.57
N GLU A 62 -7.04 4.54 2.76
CA GLU A 62 -7.76 4.10 3.95
C GLU A 62 -6.99 2.95 4.58
N SER A 63 -6.93 2.88 5.91
CA SER A 63 -6.23 1.79 6.60
C SER A 63 -7.16 1.06 7.55
N GLN A 64 -7.10 -0.27 7.54
CA GLN A 64 -7.81 -1.14 8.47
C GLN A 64 -6.81 -2.04 9.19
N LYS A 65 -6.92 -2.13 10.51
CA LYS A 65 -6.14 -3.08 11.32
C LYS A 65 -6.66 -4.50 11.12
N ILE A 66 -5.75 -5.46 11.07
CA ILE A 66 -6.05 -6.88 10.94
C ILE A 66 -5.15 -7.69 11.86
N LEU A 67 -5.56 -8.92 12.16
CA LEU A 67 -4.69 -9.93 12.75
C LEU A 67 -4.27 -10.91 11.66
N VAL A 68 -2.97 -11.21 11.61
CA VAL A 68 -2.39 -12.16 10.67
C VAL A 68 -1.66 -13.22 11.46
N GLU A 69 -1.89 -14.49 11.12
CA GLU A 69 -1.13 -15.59 11.68
C GLU A 69 0.25 -15.58 11.04
N ALA A 70 1.29 -15.26 11.83
CA ALA A 70 2.67 -15.19 11.37
C ALA A 70 3.36 -16.54 11.45
N GLU A 71 3.04 -17.31 12.49
CA GLU A 71 3.45 -18.70 12.72
C GLU A 71 2.27 -19.45 13.36
N ALA A 72 2.28 -20.77 13.34
CA ALA A 72 1.18 -21.56 13.91
C ALA A 72 0.89 -21.16 15.37
N GLY A 73 -0.30 -20.60 15.62
CA GLY A 73 -0.70 -20.10 16.94
C GLY A 73 -0.13 -18.74 17.34
N VAL A 74 0.72 -18.10 16.53
CA VAL A 74 1.28 -16.77 16.77
C VAL A 74 0.63 -15.75 15.83
N TRP A 75 -0.19 -14.88 16.42
CA TRP A 75 -0.89 -13.83 15.72
C TRP A 75 -0.21 -12.48 15.92
N LYS A 76 -0.03 -11.72 14.83
CA LYS A 76 0.52 -10.36 14.87
C LYS A 76 -0.47 -9.36 14.28
N GLU A 77 -0.47 -8.14 14.82
CA GLU A 77 -1.24 -7.03 14.26
C GLU A 77 -0.58 -6.56 12.95
N SER A 78 -1.39 -6.44 11.90
CA SER A 78 -0.99 -5.81 10.64
C SER A 78 -2.06 -4.82 10.17
N HIS A 79 -1.89 -4.31 8.95
CA HIS A 79 -2.80 -3.39 8.31
C HIS A 79 -3.07 -3.81 6.86
N PHE A 80 -4.33 -3.69 6.45
CA PHE A 80 -4.68 -3.44 5.07
C PHE A 80 -4.60 -1.94 4.80
N LEU A 81 -3.91 -1.59 3.71
CA LEU A 81 -3.90 -0.24 3.17
C LEU A 81 -4.62 -0.25 1.83
N TYR A 82 -5.78 0.37 1.80
CA TYR A 82 -6.58 0.52 0.61
C TYR A 82 -6.16 1.77 -0.15
N VAL A 83 -6.00 1.64 -1.46
CA VAL A 83 -5.61 2.73 -2.36
C VAL A 83 -6.71 2.92 -3.39
N THR A 84 -7.32 4.10 -3.45
CA THR A 84 -8.30 4.46 -4.48
C THR A 84 -7.72 5.56 -5.36
N ALA A 85 -7.67 5.35 -6.68
CA ALA A 85 -7.10 6.30 -7.62
C ALA A 85 -8.12 7.32 -8.15
N TYR A 86 -7.67 8.54 -8.40
CA TYR A 86 -8.43 9.64 -8.97
C TYR A 86 -7.60 10.39 -10.02
N SER A 87 -8.27 10.87 -11.06
CA SER A 87 -7.63 11.69 -12.10
C SER A 87 -7.49 13.16 -11.68
N LYS A 88 -8.40 13.64 -10.82
CA LYS A 88 -8.36 14.97 -10.20
C LYS A 88 -8.18 14.87 -8.70
N ARG A 89 -7.90 16.00 -8.05
CA ARG A 89 -7.83 16.07 -6.60
C ARG A 89 -9.19 15.72 -6.00
N PRO A 90 -9.27 14.77 -5.04
CA PRO A 90 -10.52 14.45 -4.37
C PRO A 90 -11.10 15.71 -3.71
N GLY A 91 -12.34 16.07 -4.08
CA GLY A 91 -13.05 17.27 -3.58
C GLY A 91 -13.04 18.48 -4.52
N GLU A 92 -12.30 18.44 -5.63
CA GLU A 92 -12.41 19.40 -6.73
C GLU A 92 -13.31 18.79 -7.83
N VAL A 93 -14.51 19.34 -8.02
CA VAL A 93 -15.48 18.91 -9.05
C VAL A 93 -15.01 19.39 -10.42
#